data_AF-A0A957XQ33-F1
#
_entry.id   AF-A0A957XQ33-F1
#
_cell.length_a   1.000
_cell.length_b   1.000
_cell.length_c   1.000
_cell.angle_alpha   90.00
_cell.angle_beta   90.00
_cell.angle_gamma   90.00
#
_symmetry.space_group_name_H-M   'P 1'
#
loop_
_entity.id
_entity.type
_entity.pdbx_description
1 polymer ?
#
loop_
_entity_poly.entity_id
_entity_poly.type
_entity_poly.pdbx_seq_one_letter_code
_entity_poly.pdbx_strand_id
1 'polypeptide(L)'
;MRTFLAAALLAFTAFTATAQKHVYEDLLVLFVDENYEKCLAKAENYTVNDDTRKDPLPYLYMSMSLYEMSKLEEFNEDYPKASR
;
A
#
# COMPACT_ATOMS: atom_id res chain seq x y z
N MET A 1 22.47 -25.94 31.06
CA MET A 1 21.12 -25.97 30.45
C MET A 1 20.50 -24.56 30.30
N ARG A 2 20.58 -23.68 31.30
CA ARG A 2 20.08 -22.28 31.23
C ARG A 2 20.71 -21.42 30.11
N THR A 3 22.02 -21.56 29.88
CA THR A 3 22.76 -20.82 28.84
C THR A 3 22.41 -21.26 27.41
N PHE A 4 22.10 -22.54 27.21
CA PHE A 4 21.64 -23.06 25.92
C PHE A 4 20.21 -22.58 25.57
N LEU A 5 19.34 -22.44 26.57
CA LEU A 5 18.01 -21.85 26.41
C LEU A 5 18.07 -20.37 26.03
N ALA A 6 19.00 -19.61 26.61
CA ALA A 6 19.22 -18.20 26.26
C ALA A 6 19.77 -18.03 24.83
N ALA A 7 20.69 -18.90 24.40
CA ALA A 7 21.24 -18.88 23.05
C ALA A 7 20.19 -19.24 21.98
N ALA A 8 19.31 -20.21 22.26
CA ALA A 8 18.20 -20.57 21.37
C ALA A 8 17.16 -19.45 21.23
N LEU A 9 16.89 -18.70 22.31
CA LEU A 9 15.99 -17.55 22.29
C LEU A 9 16.53 -16.37 21.45
N LEU A 10 17.84 -16.11 21.54
CA LEU A 10 18.53 -15.07 20.74
C LEU A 10 18.60 -15.43 19.25
N ALA A 11 18.76 -16.71 18.91
CA ALA A 11 18.74 -17.16 17.51
C ALA A 11 17.34 -17.05 16.88
N PHE A 12 16.28 -17.19 17.67
CA PHE A 12 14.89 -17.10 17.18
C PHE A 12 14.48 -15.67 16.82
N THR A 13 14.99 -14.66 17.54
CA THR A 13 14.68 -13.23 17.26
C THR A 13 15.39 -12.67 16.04
N ALA A 14 16.45 -13.33 15.55
CA ALA A 14 17.22 -12.87 14.41
C ALA A 14 16.52 -13.13 13.05
N PHE A 15 15.51 -14.01 13.00
CA PHE A 15 14.85 -14.41 11.76
C PHE A 15 13.64 -13.55 11.36
N THR A 16 13.21 -12.58 12.16
CA THR A 16 11.94 -11.87 11.95
C THR A 16 12.06 -10.46 11.36
N ALA A 17 13.23 -10.05 10.88
CA ALA A 17 13.44 -8.66 10.44
C ALA A 17 13.90 -8.57 8.97
N THR A 18 13.00 -8.81 8.03
CA THR A 18 13.18 -8.41 6.61
C THR A 18 12.35 -7.16 6.34
N ALA A 19 12.84 -6.00 6.78
CA ALA A 19 12.23 -4.70 6.50
C ALA A 19 12.92 -4.06 5.28
N GLN A 20 12.81 -4.67 4.10
CA GLN A 20 13.29 -4.04 2.87
C GLN A 20 12.19 -3.11 2.35
N LYS A 21 12.45 -1.80 2.34
CA LYS A 21 11.50 -0.79 1.86
C LYS A 21 11.29 -0.96 0.35
N HIS A 22 10.13 -1.46 -0.07
CA HIS A 22 9.73 -1.43 -1.47
C HIS A 22 9.48 0.03 -1.90
N VAL A 23 9.95 0.40 -3.08
CA VAL A 23 9.77 1.75 -3.64
C VAL A 23 8.68 1.67 -4.71
N TYR A 24 7.63 2.49 -4.56
CA TYR A 24 6.46 2.52 -5.44
C TYR A 24 6.50 3.75 -6.36
N GLU A 25 7.56 3.86 -7.18
CA GLU A 25 7.75 4.98 -8.13
C GLU A 25 6.66 5.04 -9.20
N ASP A 26 6.14 3.89 -9.59
CA ASP A 26 5.06 3.77 -10.56
C ASP A 26 3.72 4.33 -10.04
N LEU A 27 3.39 4.11 -8.77
CA LEU A 27 2.24 4.74 -8.13
C LEU A 27 2.42 6.26 -8.06
N LEU A 28 3.63 6.73 -7.77
CA LEU A 28 3.94 8.16 -7.76
C LEU A 28 3.74 8.79 -9.14
N VAL A 29 4.28 8.16 -10.20
CA VAL A 29 4.12 8.66 -11.57
C VAL A 29 2.65 8.72 -11.96
N LEU A 30 1.89 7.63 -11.74
CA LEU A 30 0.46 7.60 -12.06
C LEU A 30 -0.33 8.67 -11.30
N PHE A 31 0.00 8.89 -10.02
CA PHE A 31 -0.68 9.89 -9.20
C PHE A 31 -0.35 11.32 -9.64
N VAL A 32 0.92 11.62 -9.94
CA VAL A 32 1.38 12.95 -10.41
C VAL A 32 0.84 13.27 -11.81
N ASP A 33 0.70 12.26 -12.67
CA ASP A 33 0.07 12.39 -13.98
C ASP A 33 -1.47 12.45 -13.91
N GLU A 34 -2.04 12.56 -12.71
CA GLU A 34 -3.49 12.60 -12.41
C GLU A 34 -4.26 11.39 -12.96
N ASN A 35 -3.58 10.27 -13.21
CA ASN A 35 -4.16 9.04 -13.71
C ASN A 35 -4.71 8.18 -12.55
N TYR A 36 -5.67 8.74 -11.81
CA TYR A 36 -6.12 8.21 -10.52
C TYR A 36 -6.75 6.83 -10.61
N GLU A 37 -7.52 6.53 -11.67
CA GLU A 37 -8.09 5.19 -11.87
C GLU A 37 -6.99 4.12 -12.02
N LYS A 38 -5.95 4.41 -12.81
CA LYS A 38 -4.83 3.48 -12.99
C LYS A 38 -3.98 3.39 -11.72
N CYS A 39 -3.79 4.51 -11.01
CA CYS A 39 -3.11 4.54 -9.73
C CYS A 39 -3.84 3.64 -8.71
N LEU A 40 -5.16 3.79 -8.60
CA LEU A 40 -6.03 2.99 -7.73
C LEU A 40 -5.93 1.51 -8.06
N ALA A 41 -6.14 1.14 -9.32
CA ALA A 41 -6.08 -0.27 -9.76
C ALA A 41 -4.71 -0.89 -9.51
N LYS A 42 -3.62 -0.14 -9.74
CA LYS A 42 -2.26 -0.64 -9.49
C LYS A 42 -1.96 -0.75 -8.00
N ALA A 43 -2.38 0.22 -7.20
CA ALA A 43 -2.23 0.18 -5.74
C ALA A 43 -3.01 -0.99 -5.14
N GLU A 44 -4.23 -1.26 -5.61
CA GLU A 44 -5.04 -2.41 -5.16
C GLU A 44 -4.31 -3.74 -5.43
N ASN A 45 -3.70 -3.91 -6.61
CA ASN A 45 -2.90 -5.09 -6.92
C ASN A 45 -1.75 -5.32 -5.91
N TYR A 46 -1.11 -4.25 -5.44
CA TYR A 46 -0.09 -4.35 -4.38
C TYR A 46 -0.69 -4.70 -3.01
N THR A 47 -1.93 -4.35 -2.72
CA THR A 47 -2.58 -4.73 -1.45
C THR A 47 -3.01 -6.20 -1.39
N VAL A 48 -3.14 -6.88 -2.54
CA VAL A 48 -3.51 -8.30 -2.61
C VAL A 48 -2.33 -9.24 -2.85
N ASN A 49 -1.20 -8.72 -3.33
CA ASN A 49 0.02 -9.48 -3.51
C ASN A 49 0.67 -9.81 -2.15
N ASP A 50 1.05 -11.07 -1.92
CA ASP A 50 1.59 -11.53 -0.64
C ASP A 50 2.87 -10.81 -0.18
N ASP A 51 3.68 -10.33 -1.12
CA ASP A 51 4.92 -9.63 -0.82
C ASP A 51 4.69 -8.18 -0.35
N THR A 52 3.61 -7.55 -0.83
CA THR A 52 3.36 -6.10 -0.66
C THR A 52 2.08 -5.79 0.13
N ARG A 53 1.24 -6.79 0.42
CA ARG A 53 -0.05 -6.61 1.14
C ARG A 53 0.06 -6.03 2.54
N LYS A 54 1.25 -6.04 3.14
CA LYS A 54 1.51 -5.45 4.46
C LYS A 54 2.14 -4.07 4.36
N ASP A 55 2.46 -3.62 3.16
CA ASP A 55 3.09 -2.33 2.94
C ASP A 55 2.03 -1.22 3.06
N PRO A 56 2.34 -0.14 3.80
CA PRO A 56 1.37 0.93 4.02
C PRO A 56 1.16 1.83 2.80
N LEU A 57 2.15 1.92 1.90
CA LEU A 57 2.13 2.87 0.78
C LEU A 57 1.02 2.59 -0.25
N PRO A 58 0.79 1.34 -0.70
CA PRO A 58 -0.34 1.03 -1.57
C PRO A 58 -1.69 1.52 -1.03
N TYR A 59 -1.99 1.27 0.25
CA TYR A 59 -3.23 1.73 0.88
C TYR A 59 -3.35 3.26 0.91
N LEU A 60 -2.23 3.96 1.10
CA LEU A 60 -2.20 5.42 1.04
C LEU A 60 -2.52 5.93 -0.37
N TYR A 61 -1.90 5.36 -1.40
CA TYR A 61 -2.18 5.73 -2.80
C TYR A 61 -3.61 5.42 -3.21
N MET A 62 -4.20 4.31 -2.74
CA MET A 62 -5.63 4.04 -2.95
C MET A 62 -6.49 5.16 -2.35
N SER A 63 -6.23 5.53 -1.09
CA SER A 63 -6.99 6.57 -0.38
C SER A 63 -6.87 7.94 -1.06
N MET A 64 -5.66 8.31 -1.49
CA MET A 64 -5.41 9.56 -2.19
C MET A 64 -6.10 9.58 -3.57
N SER A 65 -6.00 8.50 -4.34
CA SER A 65 -6.61 8.41 -5.67
C SER A 65 -8.14 8.47 -5.59
N LEU A 66 -8.75 7.73 -4.66
CA LEU A 66 -10.20 7.80 -4.41
C LEU A 66 -10.66 9.19 -3.99
N TYR A 67 -9.87 9.89 -3.18
CA TYR A 67 -10.19 11.25 -2.75
C TYR A 67 -10.15 12.24 -3.92
N GLU A 68 -9.14 12.17 -4.80
CA GLU A 68 -9.09 13.03 -5.98
C GLU A 68 -10.22 12.69 -6.97
N MET A 69 -10.48 11.41 -7.22
CA MET A 69 -11.60 10.95 -8.05
C MET A 69 -12.95 11.48 -7.55
N SER A 70 -13.17 11.53 -6.22
CA SER A 70 -14.42 12.06 -5.65
C SER A 70 -14.67 13.55 -5.91
N LYS A 71 -13.67 14.29 -6.43
CA LYS A 71 -13.80 15.70 -6.80
C LYS A 71 -14.05 15.90 -8.30
N LEU A 72 -13.81 14.88 -9.12
CA LEU A 72 -13.93 14.96 -10.57
C LEU A 72 -15.41 14.82 -10.98
N GLU A 73 -15.86 15.73 -11.83
CA GLU A 73 -17.26 15.81 -12.25
C GLU A 73 -17.71 14.56 -13.02
N GLU A 74 -16.79 13.92 -13.75
CA GLU A 74 -17.06 12.70 -14.53
C GLU A 74 -17.59 11.54 -13.68
N PHE A 75 -17.20 11.46 -12.40
CA PHE A 75 -17.68 10.41 -11.49
C PHE A 75 -18.94 10.80 -10.73
N ASN A 76 -19.39 12.06 -10.82
CA ASN A 76 -20.58 12.52 -10.10
C ASN A 76 -21.87 11.93 -10.68
N GLU A 77 -21.92 11.66 -12.00
CA GLU A 77 -23.09 11.05 -12.63
C GLU A 77 -23.32 9.63 -12.10
N ASP A 78 -22.26 8.83 -12.03
CA ASP A 78 -22.32 7.45 -11.56
C ASP A 78 -22.36 7.34 -10.03
N TYR A 79 -21.73 8.28 -9.33
CA TYR A 79 -21.58 8.27 -7.88
C TYR A 79 -22.01 9.59 -7.21
N PRO A 80 -23.29 10.00 -7.33
CA PRO A 80 -23.78 11.33 -6.91
C PRO A 80 -23.73 11.60 -5.40
N LYS A 81 -23.39 10.60 -4.57
CA LYS A 81 -23.24 10.72 -3.12
C LYS A 81 -21.80 10.56 -2.64
N ALA A 82 -20.85 10.34 -3.56
CA ALA A 82 -19.44 10.17 -3.23
C ALA A 82 -18.74 11.52 -3.03
N SER A 83 -19.05 12.50 -3.87
CA SER A 83 -18.72 13.91 -3.65
C SER A 83 -19.66 14.49 -2.58
N ARG A 84 -19.11 15.15 -1.55
CA ARG A 84 -19.90 15.89 -0.55
C ARG A 84 -20.53 17.13 -1.14
#